data_AF-A0A7J3NM25-F1
#
_entry.id   AF-A0A7J3NM25-F1
#
_cell.length_a   1.000
_cell.length_b   1.000
_cell.length_c   1.000
_cell.angle_alpha   90.00
_cell.angle_beta   90.00
_cell.angle_gamma   90.00
#
_symmetry.space_group_name_H-M   'P 1'
#
loop_
_entity.id
_entity.type
_entity.pdbx_description
1 polymer ?
#
loop_
_entity_poly.entity_id
_entity_poly.type
_entity_poly.pdbx_seq_one_letter_code
_entity_poly.pdbx_strand_id
1 'polypeptide(L)'
;MKDEDSNRKVVSEIAGILKEKIEDNKLVQELASQAWKGACEGLEFEESHMEWFDKRFKYQFVWLEKEDYIKALIRSLWLAPVFAGTDFGGTRQRDMAQVWTDTARGFLGEIALAKFLLEKFGVETRLETRRGRLEDFLPTDISQVRVSGGSWKPPSIRISVKTTKFNGRWLDLPGAQFEHSDAFVLVKIGILRQHFL
;
A
#
# COMPACT_ATOMS: atom_id res chain seq x y z
N MET A 1 -27.35 18.55 5.74
CA MET A 1 -28.37 17.53 5.42
C MET A 1 -28.08 16.77 4.13
N LYS A 2 -27.80 17.41 2.97
CA LYS A 2 -27.42 16.70 1.73
C LYS A 2 -26.07 15.96 1.82
N ASP A 3 -25.06 16.54 2.48
CA ASP A 3 -23.73 15.91 2.57
C ASP A 3 -23.69 14.72 3.53
N GLU A 4 -24.39 14.78 4.67
CA GLU A 4 -24.41 13.68 5.65
C GLU A 4 -25.03 12.40 5.09
N ASP A 5 -26.06 12.54 4.25
CA ASP A 5 -26.72 11.40 3.61
C ASP A 5 -25.82 10.78 2.53
N SER A 6 -25.13 11.62 1.75
CA SER A 6 -24.11 11.15 0.78
C SER A 6 -22.94 10.45 1.47
N ASN A 7 -22.50 10.93 2.64
CA ASN A 7 -21.39 10.35 3.39
C ASN A 7 -21.74 8.96 3.92
N ARG A 8 -22.96 8.81 4.49
CA ARG A 8 -23.45 7.51 4.96
C ARG A 8 -23.59 6.52 3.81
N LYS A 9 -24.04 6.99 2.65
CA LYS A 9 -24.15 6.17 1.45
C LYS A 9 -22.78 5.63 1.00
N VAL A 10 -21.77 6.47 0.84
CA VAL A 10 -20.43 6.02 0.40
C VAL A 10 -19.81 5.03 1.39
N VAL A 11 -19.91 5.30 2.70
CA VAL A 11 -19.40 4.36 3.72
C VAL A 11 -20.11 3.01 3.61
N SER A 12 -21.42 3.01 3.37
CA SER A 12 -22.19 1.78 3.16
C SER A 12 -21.74 1.00 1.91
N GLU A 13 -21.44 1.70 0.81
CA GLU A 13 -20.94 1.09 -0.43
C GLU A 13 -19.53 0.50 -0.26
N ILE A 14 -18.62 1.21 0.41
CA ILE A 14 -17.29 0.69 0.77
C ILE A 14 -17.43 -0.55 1.66
N ALA A 15 -18.31 -0.49 2.66
CA ALA A 15 -18.59 -1.63 3.52
C ALA A 15 -19.16 -2.82 2.74
N GLY A 16 -19.96 -2.57 1.70
CA GLY A 16 -20.47 -3.59 0.79
C GLY A 16 -19.35 -4.38 0.10
N ILE A 17 -18.36 -3.67 -0.47
CA ILE A 17 -17.17 -4.30 -1.08
C ILE A 17 -16.38 -5.09 -0.04
N LEU A 18 -16.11 -4.49 1.13
CA LEU A 18 -15.29 -5.16 2.14
C LEU A 18 -15.93 -6.44 2.70
N LYS A 19 -17.27 -6.51 2.75
CA LYS A 19 -18.03 -7.71 3.16
C LYS A 19 -17.88 -8.90 2.22
N GLU A 20 -17.39 -8.70 1.00
CA GLU A 20 -17.15 -9.82 0.07
C GLU A 20 -16.13 -10.83 0.63
N LYS A 21 -15.18 -10.36 1.46
CA LYS A 21 -14.13 -11.21 2.04
C LYS A 21 -13.93 -11.06 3.56
N ILE A 22 -14.55 -10.08 4.21
CA ILE A 22 -14.42 -9.85 5.65
C ILE A 22 -15.75 -10.14 6.34
N GLU A 23 -15.78 -11.20 7.15
CA GLU A 23 -16.99 -11.63 7.88
C GLU A 23 -17.32 -10.73 9.08
N ASP A 24 -16.31 -10.16 9.72
CA ASP A 24 -16.51 -9.30 10.89
C ASP A 24 -17.09 -7.94 10.49
N ASN A 25 -18.39 -7.78 10.74
CA ASN A 25 -19.12 -6.55 10.46
C ASN A 25 -18.55 -5.32 11.17
N LYS A 26 -18.01 -5.46 12.38
CA LYS A 26 -17.43 -4.33 13.11
C LYS A 26 -16.15 -3.87 12.42
N LEU A 27 -15.30 -4.82 12.00
CA LEU A 27 -14.07 -4.50 11.26
C LEU A 27 -14.36 -3.88 9.89
N VAL A 28 -15.35 -4.41 9.18
CA VAL A 28 -15.82 -3.82 7.91
C VAL A 28 -16.20 -2.35 8.10
N GLN A 29 -17.04 -2.04 9.10
CA GLN A 29 -17.49 -0.67 9.34
C GLN A 29 -16.34 0.24 9.75
N GLU A 30 -15.40 -0.25 10.57
CA GLU A 30 -14.22 0.48 10.96
C GLU A 30 -13.34 0.82 9.76
N LEU A 31 -13.01 -0.17 8.93
CA LEU A 31 -12.19 0.02 7.73
C LEU A 31 -12.86 0.93 6.69
N ALA A 32 -14.17 0.76 6.47
CA ALA A 32 -14.94 1.63 5.57
C ALA A 32 -14.92 3.09 6.04
N SER A 33 -15.09 3.30 7.35
CA SER A 33 -15.01 4.64 7.96
C SER A 33 -13.60 5.22 7.87
N GLN A 34 -12.56 4.41 8.04
CA GLN A 34 -11.16 4.84 7.88
C GLN A 34 -10.85 5.25 6.45
N ALA A 35 -11.29 4.47 5.44
CA ALA A 35 -11.09 4.78 4.03
C ALA A 35 -11.78 6.09 3.66
N TRP A 36 -13.05 6.24 4.05
CA TRP A 36 -13.81 7.46 3.85
C TRP A 36 -13.14 8.67 4.50
N LYS A 37 -12.76 8.55 5.79
CA LYS A 37 -12.06 9.63 6.51
C LYS A 37 -10.74 10.00 5.83
N GLY A 38 -9.95 9.01 5.40
CA GLY A 38 -8.69 9.25 4.70
C GLY A 38 -8.87 9.96 3.36
N ALA A 39 -9.96 9.69 2.64
CA ALA A 39 -10.29 10.38 1.39
C ALA A 39 -10.71 11.84 1.65
N CYS A 40 -11.55 12.08 2.66
CA CYS A 40 -11.94 13.43 3.08
C CYS A 40 -10.74 14.28 3.51
N GLU A 41 -9.94 13.75 4.43
CA GLU A 41 -8.79 14.48 4.98
C GLU A 41 -7.62 14.57 3.99
N GLY A 42 -7.58 13.66 3.00
CA GLY A 42 -6.63 13.67 1.89
C GLY A 42 -7.05 14.53 0.69
N LEU A 43 -8.23 15.16 0.75
CA LEU A 43 -8.77 16.02 -0.32
C LEU A 43 -8.85 15.30 -1.68
N GLU A 44 -9.29 14.04 -1.69
CA GLU A 44 -9.34 13.24 -2.92
C GLU A 44 -10.53 13.52 -3.83
N PHE A 45 -11.47 14.37 -3.39
CA PHE A 45 -12.71 14.65 -4.09
C PHE A 45 -12.54 15.85 -5.02
N GLU A 46 -12.36 15.58 -6.31
CA GLU A 46 -12.49 16.59 -7.39
C GLU A 46 -13.93 16.65 -7.92
N GLU A 47 -14.66 15.55 -7.77
CA GLU A 47 -16.03 15.33 -8.24
C GLU A 47 -16.94 14.97 -7.05
N SER A 48 -18.18 14.52 -7.32
CA SER A 48 -19.09 14.08 -6.25
C SER A 48 -18.55 12.86 -5.49
N HIS A 49 -18.94 12.68 -4.22
CA HIS A 49 -18.45 11.59 -3.38
C HIS A 49 -18.73 10.18 -3.97
N MET A 50 -19.88 10.01 -4.63
CA MET A 50 -20.23 8.75 -5.30
C MET A 50 -19.41 8.51 -6.57
N GLU A 51 -19.05 9.58 -7.27
CA GLU A 51 -18.24 9.49 -8.48
C GLU A 51 -16.78 9.19 -8.14
N TRP A 52 -16.25 9.78 -7.06
CA TRP A 52 -14.99 9.36 -6.45
C TRP A 52 -15.04 7.87 -6.07
N PHE A 53 -16.13 7.41 -5.45
CA PHE A 53 -16.25 6.01 -5.06
C PHE A 53 -16.17 5.07 -6.28
N ASP A 54 -16.92 5.33 -7.32
CA ASP A 54 -16.99 4.44 -8.49
C ASP A 54 -15.73 4.53 -9.36
N LYS A 55 -15.29 5.74 -9.72
CA LYS A 55 -14.17 5.96 -10.64
C LYS A 55 -12.79 5.83 -10.00
N ARG A 56 -12.66 6.09 -8.70
CA ARG A 56 -11.38 6.04 -7.99
C ARG A 56 -11.31 4.86 -7.05
N PHE A 57 -12.08 4.87 -5.96
CA PHE A 57 -11.95 3.86 -4.90
C PHE A 57 -12.17 2.44 -5.45
N LYS A 58 -13.33 2.18 -6.05
CA LYS A 58 -13.71 0.87 -6.57
C LYS A 58 -12.84 0.43 -7.74
N TYR A 59 -12.48 1.35 -8.63
CA TYR A 59 -11.58 1.05 -9.76
C TYR A 59 -10.18 0.63 -9.29
N GLN A 60 -9.61 1.32 -8.29
CA GLN A 60 -8.25 1.11 -7.80
C GLN A 60 -8.15 0.02 -6.72
N PHE A 61 -9.28 -0.43 -6.19
CA PHE A 61 -9.34 -1.42 -5.13
C PHE A 61 -8.80 -2.78 -5.59
N VAL A 62 -7.90 -3.36 -4.79
CA VAL A 62 -7.32 -4.68 -4.99
C VAL A 62 -7.32 -5.47 -3.68
N TRP A 63 -7.59 -6.76 -3.77
CA TRP A 63 -7.51 -7.66 -2.62
C TRP A 63 -6.09 -8.20 -2.44
N LEU A 64 -5.56 -8.06 -1.22
CA LEU A 64 -4.36 -8.77 -0.79
C LEU A 64 -4.80 -10.04 -0.05
N GLU A 65 -4.25 -11.17 -0.46
CA GLU A 65 -4.56 -12.47 0.13
C GLU A 65 -3.57 -12.81 1.25
N LYS A 66 -3.85 -13.88 1.98
CA LYS A 66 -2.97 -14.38 3.04
C LYS A 66 -1.54 -14.64 2.53
N GLU A 67 -1.40 -15.16 1.32
CA GLU A 67 -0.11 -15.45 0.69
C GLU A 67 0.69 -14.17 0.44
N ASP A 68 0.03 -13.08 0.08
CA ASP A 68 0.67 -11.77 -0.10
C ASP A 68 1.17 -11.22 1.23
N TYR A 69 0.36 -11.37 2.28
CA TYR A 69 0.72 -11.01 3.63
C TYR A 69 1.95 -11.77 4.12
N ILE A 70 1.96 -13.10 3.95
CA ILE A 70 3.10 -13.95 4.32
C ILE A 70 4.37 -13.57 3.53
N LYS A 71 4.26 -13.33 2.22
CA LYS A 71 5.40 -12.88 1.39
C LYS A 71 5.99 -11.57 1.91
N ALA A 72 5.14 -10.59 2.24
CA ALA A 72 5.58 -9.31 2.78
C ALA A 72 6.25 -9.47 4.16
N LEU A 73 5.68 -10.32 5.03
CA LEU A 73 6.25 -10.63 6.35
C LEU A 73 7.63 -11.30 6.26
N ILE A 74 7.78 -12.30 5.39
CA ILE A 74 9.05 -13.01 5.21
C ILE A 74 10.10 -12.05 4.65
N ARG A 75 9.77 -11.30 3.59
CA ARG A 75 10.71 -10.35 2.97
C ARG A 75 11.16 -9.26 3.95
N SER A 76 10.25 -8.75 4.76
CA SER A 76 10.57 -7.74 5.78
C SER A 76 11.39 -8.30 6.93
N LEU A 77 11.12 -9.53 7.38
CA LEU A 77 11.92 -10.19 8.42
C LEU A 77 13.36 -10.44 7.94
N TRP A 78 13.54 -10.77 6.66
CA TRP A 78 14.85 -10.97 6.06
C TRP A 78 15.72 -9.69 6.02
N LEU A 79 15.09 -8.51 6.10
CA LEU A 79 15.77 -7.22 6.07
C LEU A 79 15.86 -6.54 7.43
N ALA A 80 15.01 -6.92 8.39
CA ALA A 80 15.01 -6.34 9.74
C ALA A 80 16.40 -6.37 10.44
N PRO A 81 17.23 -7.43 10.31
CA PRO A 81 18.59 -7.45 10.88
C PRO A 81 19.59 -6.49 10.23
N VAL A 82 19.32 -6.05 8.99
CA VAL A 82 20.17 -5.06 8.28
C VAL A 82 19.88 -3.65 8.79
N PHE A 83 18.64 -3.38 9.21
CA PHE A 83 18.21 -2.08 9.71
C PHE A 83 18.47 -1.89 11.21
N ALA A 84 18.53 -2.96 12.00
CA ALA A 84 18.80 -2.93 13.44
C ALA A 84 20.17 -3.54 13.74
N GLY A 85 21.18 -2.69 13.96
CA GLY A 85 22.52 -3.12 14.39
C GLY A 85 22.42 -4.06 15.60
N THR A 86 23.07 -5.22 15.49
CA THR A 86 23.03 -6.35 16.43
C THR A 86 23.56 -6.00 17.81
N ASP A 87 22.74 -5.37 18.67
CA ASP A 87 22.85 -5.45 20.13
C ASP A 87 21.46 -5.64 20.73
N PHE A 88 21.21 -6.82 21.29
CA PHE A 88 19.94 -7.18 21.92
C PHE A 88 19.82 -6.57 23.33
N GLY A 89 19.52 -5.27 23.41
CA GLY A 89 19.01 -4.60 24.60
C GLY A 89 17.50 -4.29 24.46
N GLY A 90 16.74 -4.33 25.57
CA GLY A 90 15.26 -4.26 25.56
C GLY A 90 14.63 -3.07 24.83
N THR A 91 15.32 -1.91 24.75
CA THR A 91 14.84 -0.74 24.00
C THR A 91 14.91 -0.95 22.48
N ARG A 92 15.97 -1.59 21.97
CA ARG A 92 16.17 -1.83 20.52
C ARG A 92 15.27 -2.94 19.95
N GLN A 93 14.68 -3.79 20.80
CA GLN A 93 13.71 -4.81 20.37
C GLN A 93 12.39 -4.20 19.90
N ARG A 94 11.93 -3.10 20.54
CA ARG A 94 10.73 -2.38 20.08
C ARG A 94 10.98 -1.70 18.74
N ASP A 95 12.17 -1.13 18.56
CA ASP A 95 12.58 -0.50 17.31
C ASP A 95 12.63 -1.54 16.18
N MET A 96 13.17 -2.74 16.44
CA MET A 96 13.19 -3.85 15.47
C MET A 96 11.77 -4.29 15.09
N ALA A 97 10.86 -4.44 16.04
CA ALA A 97 9.47 -4.81 15.76
C ALA A 97 8.78 -3.74 14.91
N GLN A 98 8.97 -2.47 15.23
CA GLN A 98 8.42 -1.36 14.46
C GLN A 98 8.99 -1.34 13.03
N VAL A 99 10.31 -1.38 12.88
CA VAL A 99 10.99 -1.43 11.57
C VAL A 99 10.49 -2.60 10.74
N TRP A 100 10.32 -3.77 11.36
CA TRP A 100 9.78 -4.95 10.68
C TRP A 100 8.34 -4.71 10.20
N THR A 101 7.46 -4.20 11.08
CA THR A 101 6.06 -3.93 10.71
C THR A 101 5.94 -2.86 9.63
N ASP A 102 6.78 -1.81 9.67
CA ASP A 102 6.78 -0.72 8.69
C ASP A 102 7.27 -1.21 7.33
N THR A 103 8.33 -2.03 7.33
CA THR A 103 8.88 -2.66 6.13
C THR A 103 7.86 -3.63 5.51
N ALA A 104 7.17 -4.43 6.33
CA ALA A 104 6.11 -5.33 5.87
C ALA A 104 5.00 -4.54 5.17
N ARG A 105 4.57 -3.41 5.76
CA ARG A 105 3.58 -2.51 5.13
C ARG A 105 4.08 -1.94 3.81
N GLY A 106 5.34 -1.54 3.73
CA GLY A 106 5.99 -1.14 2.46
C GLY A 106 5.78 -2.19 1.36
N PHE A 107 6.16 -3.44 1.65
CA PHE A 107 6.01 -4.54 0.70
C PHE A 107 4.57 -4.88 0.33
N LEU A 108 3.61 -4.73 1.25
CA LEU A 108 2.19 -4.89 0.92
C LEU A 108 1.73 -3.87 -0.13
N GLY A 109 2.23 -2.63 -0.04
CA GLY A 109 1.91 -1.61 -1.06
C GLY A 109 2.52 -1.93 -2.42
N GLU A 110 3.77 -2.42 -2.46
CA GLU A 110 4.40 -2.88 -3.70
C GLU A 110 3.61 -4.01 -4.35
N ILE A 111 3.20 -5.01 -3.56
CA ILE A 111 2.40 -6.15 -4.04
C ILE A 111 1.02 -5.69 -4.53
N ALA A 112 0.38 -4.74 -3.83
CA ALA A 112 -0.90 -4.19 -4.25
C ALA A 112 -0.80 -3.47 -5.61
N LEU A 113 0.25 -2.64 -5.82
CA LEU A 113 0.47 -2.00 -7.12
C LEU A 113 0.73 -3.02 -8.23
N ALA A 114 1.55 -4.05 -7.95
CA ALA A 114 1.79 -5.15 -8.89
C ALA A 114 0.50 -5.85 -9.33
N LYS A 115 -0.39 -6.17 -8.37
CA LYS A 115 -1.70 -6.76 -8.64
C LYS A 115 -2.59 -5.83 -9.45
N PHE A 116 -2.67 -4.56 -9.07
CA PHE A 116 -3.45 -3.56 -9.81
C PHE A 116 -3.00 -3.45 -11.27
N LEU A 117 -1.68 -3.40 -11.52
CA LEU A 117 -1.11 -3.32 -12.86
C LEU A 117 -1.43 -4.58 -13.69
N LEU A 118 -1.39 -5.75 -13.07
CA LEU A 118 -1.75 -7.01 -13.72
C LEU A 118 -3.25 -7.06 -14.05
N GLU A 119 -4.12 -6.77 -13.08
CA GLU A 119 -5.57 -6.89 -13.23
C GLU A 119 -6.16 -5.86 -14.20
N LYS A 120 -5.65 -4.62 -14.21
CA LYS A 120 -6.21 -3.55 -15.04
C LYS A 120 -5.54 -3.41 -16.40
N PHE A 121 -4.25 -3.71 -16.48
CA PHE A 121 -3.45 -3.44 -17.68
C PHE A 121 -2.76 -4.67 -18.26
N GLY A 122 -2.87 -5.84 -17.62
CA GLY A 122 -2.16 -7.04 -18.05
C GLY A 122 -0.64 -6.90 -17.96
N VAL A 123 -0.16 -6.03 -17.05
CA VAL A 123 1.26 -5.76 -16.85
C VAL A 123 1.76 -6.55 -15.64
N GLU A 124 2.61 -7.53 -15.91
CA GLU A 124 3.31 -8.26 -14.86
C GLU A 124 4.53 -7.47 -14.40
N THR A 125 4.79 -7.48 -13.09
CA THR A 125 5.92 -6.76 -12.48
C THR A 125 6.82 -7.72 -11.70
N ARG A 126 8.13 -7.46 -11.70
CA ARG A 126 9.06 -8.03 -10.74
C ARG A 126 9.47 -6.93 -9.75
N LEU A 127 9.29 -7.23 -8.46
CA LEU A 127 9.73 -6.39 -7.36
C LEU A 127 11.22 -6.64 -7.11
N GLU A 128 11.94 -5.60 -6.71
CA GLU A 128 13.38 -5.69 -6.47
C GLU A 128 13.67 -6.52 -5.20
N THR A 129 14.33 -7.66 -5.35
CA THR A 129 14.66 -8.55 -4.22
C THR A 129 16.15 -8.61 -3.91
N ARG A 130 17.00 -7.84 -4.61
CA ARG A 130 18.46 -7.95 -4.47
C ARG A 130 19.00 -7.32 -3.18
N ARG A 131 20.06 -7.96 -2.65
CA ARG A 131 20.98 -7.42 -1.64
C ARG A 131 22.04 -6.55 -2.35
N GLY A 132 22.18 -5.29 -1.96
CA GLY A 132 23.31 -4.41 -2.31
C GLY A 132 23.89 -3.76 -1.05
N ARG A 133 24.95 -2.94 -1.17
CA ARG A 133 25.30 -1.99 -0.09
C ARG A 133 24.20 -0.93 -0.05
N LEU A 134 23.99 -0.26 1.10
CA LEU A 134 22.94 0.77 1.26
C LEU A 134 22.99 1.84 0.14
N GLU A 135 24.17 2.03 -0.43
CA GLU A 135 24.53 2.93 -1.54
C GLU A 135 24.04 2.47 -2.93
N ASP A 136 23.68 1.18 -3.11
CA ASP A 136 23.25 0.59 -4.40
C ASP A 136 21.71 0.44 -4.51
N PHE A 137 20.93 0.84 -3.50
CA PHE A 137 19.48 0.57 -3.38
C PHE A 137 18.55 1.58 -4.07
N LEU A 138 19.04 2.32 -5.05
CA LEU A 138 18.26 3.29 -5.80
C LEU A 138 18.28 2.85 -7.27
N PRO A 139 17.16 2.34 -7.82
CA PRO A 139 16.32 3.37 -8.42
C PRO A 139 14.80 3.18 -8.39
N THR A 140 14.23 2.00 -8.08
CA THR A 140 12.79 1.76 -8.29
C THR A 140 12.25 0.55 -7.54
N ASP A 141 11.04 0.66 -6.97
CA ASP A 141 10.38 -0.47 -6.30
C ASP A 141 9.93 -1.57 -7.29
N ILE A 142 9.76 -1.22 -8.57
CA ILE A 142 9.49 -2.16 -9.68
C ILE A 142 10.73 -2.20 -10.60
N SER A 143 11.41 -3.35 -10.67
CA SER A 143 12.66 -3.47 -11.44
C SER A 143 12.48 -3.98 -12.86
N GLN A 144 11.45 -4.80 -13.11
CA GLN A 144 11.10 -5.26 -14.45
C GLN A 144 9.60 -5.32 -14.65
N VAL A 145 9.18 -5.09 -15.89
CA VAL A 145 7.80 -5.23 -16.33
C VAL A 145 7.71 -6.12 -17.56
N ARG A 146 6.58 -6.79 -17.72
CA ARG A 146 6.23 -7.58 -18.91
C ARG A 146 4.78 -7.31 -19.28
N VAL A 147 4.54 -7.02 -20.54
CA VAL A 147 3.20 -6.74 -21.08
C VAL A 147 2.79 -7.89 -21.99
N SER A 148 1.60 -8.45 -21.78
CA SER A 148 0.98 -9.44 -22.68
C SER A 148 1.88 -10.65 -23.02
N GLY A 149 2.66 -11.15 -22.05
CA GLY A 149 3.52 -12.31 -22.24
C GLY A 149 4.81 -12.07 -23.04
N GLY A 150 5.16 -10.81 -23.34
CA GLY A 150 6.41 -10.44 -24.02
C GLY A 150 7.69 -10.66 -23.20
N SER A 151 8.79 -10.04 -23.61
CA SER A 151 10.05 -10.09 -22.84
C SER A 151 10.02 -9.21 -21.60
N TRP A 152 10.68 -9.65 -20.52
CA TRP A 152 10.95 -8.79 -19.36
C TRP A 152 11.87 -7.64 -19.75
N LYS A 153 11.47 -6.41 -19.41
CA LYS A 153 12.25 -5.20 -19.64
C LYS A 153 12.21 -4.29 -18.42
N PRO A 154 13.24 -3.45 -18.18
CA PRO A 154 13.13 -2.40 -17.17
C PRO A 154 11.97 -1.44 -17.52
N PRO A 155 11.28 -0.87 -16.52
CA PRO A 155 10.28 0.15 -16.77
C PRO A 155 10.93 1.40 -17.37
N SER A 156 10.20 2.10 -18.25
CA SER A 156 10.67 3.35 -18.87
C SER A 156 10.61 4.55 -17.93
N ILE A 157 10.01 4.38 -16.75
CA ILE A 157 9.87 5.38 -15.70
C ILE A 157 10.26 4.75 -14.37
N ARG A 158 10.85 5.56 -13.48
CA ARG A 158 11.20 5.18 -12.12
C ARG A 158 10.03 5.42 -11.18
N ILE A 159 9.49 4.35 -10.60
CA ILE A 159 8.33 4.42 -9.71
C ILE A 159 8.78 4.16 -8.27
N SER A 160 8.36 5.03 -7.34
CA SER A 160 8.40 4.75 -5.91
C SER A 160 7.00 4.58 -5.33
N VAL A 161 6.80 3.53 -4.56
CA VAL A 161 5.57 3.18 -3.86
C VAL A 161 5.68 3.64 -2.42
N LYS A 162 4.72 4.44 -1.97
CA LYS A 162 4.58 4.84 -0.57
C LYS A 162 3.33 4.22 -0.01
N THR A 163 3.46 3.54 1.13
CA THR A 163 2.35 2.82 1.74
C THR A 163 1.87 3.51 3.01
N THR A 164 0.56 3.71 3.11
CA THR A 164 -0.09 4.21 4.33
C THR A 164 -1.36 3.43 4.63
N LYS A 165 -1.98 3.65 5.79
CA LYS A 165 -3.25 3.00 6.14
C LYS A 165 -4.41 3.67 5.40
N PHE A 166 -5.60 3.06 5.39
CA PHE A 166 -6.80 3.66 4.81
C PHE A 166 -7.12 5.07 5.31
N ASN A 167 -6.88 5.37 6.59
CA ASN A 167 -7.04 6.71 7.15
C ASN A 167 -5.83 7.64 6.89
N GLY A 168 -4.82 7.18 6.16
CA GLY A 168 -3.68 7.98 5.77
C GLY A 168 -4.12 9.11 4.86
N ARG A 169 -3.59 10.30 5.12
CA ARG A 169 -4.03 11.52 4.42
C ARG A 169 -3.14 11.79 3.22
N TRP A 170 -1.85 11.96 3.47
CA TRP A 170 -0.93 12.60 2.53
C TRP A 170 0.17 11.64 2.10
N LEU A 171 0.66 11.86 0.89
CA LEU A 171 1.89 11.29 0.39
C LEU A 171 3.04 12.20 0.88
N ASP A 172 3.71 11.80 1.95
CA ASP A 172 4.88 12.52 2.45
C ASP A 172 6.14 12.06 1.69
N LEU A 173 6.82 13.02 1.04
CA LEU A 173 8.02 12.79 0.25
C LEU A 173 9.14 13.69 0.78
N PRO A 174 10.13 13.13 1.51
CA PRO A 174 11.29 13.90 1.94
C PRO A 174 12.10 14.38 0.72
N GLY A 175 12.62 15.62 0.79
CA GLY A 175 13.19 16.37 -0.35
C GLY A 175 14.19 15.62 -1.24
N ALA A 176 15.03 14.75 -0.67
CA ALA A 176 16.01 13.98 -1.45
C ALA A 176 15.36 12.89 -2.34
N GLN A 177 14.13 12.47 -2.07
CA GLN A 177 13.47 11.40 -2.84
C GLN A 177 12.95 11.88 -4.21
N PHE A 178 12.71 13.18 -4.39
CA PHE A 178 12.24 13.74 -5.66
C PHE A 178 13.25 13.57 -6.80
N GLU A 179 14.55 13.43 -6.49
CA GLU A 179 15.61 13.28 -7.51
C GLU A 179 15.74 11.85 -8.03
N HIS A 180 15.12 10.87 -7.36
CA HIS A 180 15.34 9.45 -7.60
C HIS A 180 14.16 8.72 -8.24
N SER A 181 13.00 9.37 -8.37
CA SER A 181 11.80 8.76 -8.96
C SER A 181 11.09 9.73 -9.88
N ASP A 182 10.64 9.21 -11.01
CA ASP A 182 9.90 9.97 -12.02
C ASP A 182 8.40 10.03 -11.67
N ALA A 183 7.91 9.03 -10.92
CA ALA A 183 6.55 8.98 -10.41
C ALA A 183 6.49 8.38 -9.00
N PHE A 184 5.51 8.86 -8.23
CA PHE A 184 5.21 8.35 -6.90
C PHE A 184 3.78 7.80 -6.86
N VAL A 185 3.61 6.63 -6.26
CA VAL A 185 2.31 5.99 -6.09
C VAL A 185 2.02 5.86 -4.60
N LEU A 186 0.95 6.52 -4.15
CA LEU A 186 0.42 6.32 -2.80
C LEU A 186 -0.50 5.10 -2.79
N VAL A 187 -0.17 4.09 -1.98
CA VAL A 187 -1.02 2.93 -1.74
C VAL A 187 -1.56 2.99 -0.31
N LYS A 188 -2.89 2.99 -0.20
CA LYS A 188 -3.58 2.92 1.09
C LYS A 188 -3.99 1.47 1.36
N ILE A 189 -3.56 0.91 2.50
CA ILE A 189 -3.85 -0.48 2.89
C ILE A 189 -4.87 -0.55 4.02
N GLY A 190 -5.83 -1.46 3.88
CA GLY A 190 -6.91 -1.72 4.84
C GLY A 190 -6.48 -2.62 5.99
N ILE A 191 -5.46 -2.19 6.74
CA ILE A 191 -4.95 -2.93 7.91
C ILE A 191 -5.27 -2.23 9.21
N LEU A 192 -5.56 -3.01 10.25
CA LEU A 192 -5.74 -2.48 11.60
C LEU A 192 -4.41 -2.29 12.29
N ARG A 193 -4.39 -1.49 13.36
CA ARG A 193 -3.18 -1.28 14.17
C ARG A 193 -2.60 -2.58 14.74
N GLN A 194 -3.45 -3.59 14.94
CA GLN A 194 -3.11 -4.85 15.61
C GLN A 194 -2.79 -6.00 14.65
N HIS A 195 -2.50 -5.74 13.37
CA HIS A 195 -2.27 -6.79 12.37
C HIS A 195 -1.08 -7.75 12.64
N PHE A 196 -0.27 -7.47 13.68
CA PHE A 196 0.86 -8.27 14.15
C PHE A 196 0.67 -8.87 15.56
N LEU A 197 -0.48 -8.63 16.21
CA LEU A 197 -0.75 -9.11 17.57
C LEU A 197 -1.50 -10.43 17.58
#